data_AF-A0A7S1VPV8-F1
#
_entry.id   AF-A0A7S1VPV8-F1
#
_cell.length_a   1.000
_cell.length_b   1.000
_cell.length_c   1.000
_cell.angle_alpha   90.00
_cell.angle_beta   90.00
_cell.angle_gamma   90.00
#
_symmetry.space_group_name_H-M   'P 1'
#
loop_
_entity.id
_entity.type
_entity.pdbx_description
1 polymer ?
#
loop_
_entity_poly.entity_id
_entity_poly.type
_entity_poly.pdbx_seq_one_letter_code
_entity_poly.pdbx_strand_id
1 'polypeptide(L)'
;KLDKRLRKLQKTYQGGHTPPPTTTTADSQAVALAELRKKYGDALQFIVEHSPEAIRQTRLKKGEDAAKHLQAHTSNAFAWAMQLGIETPHSSKGPPPRLDGKALDKLKEYLATRVENIRSHVMKQAKYDQFLQENLAKMEDRTKPAVMLALSKSTQRRLKRDGLWDETTTHQSYFTPSYEKAIIGIP
;
A
#
# COMPACT_ATOMS: atom_id res chain seq x y z
N LYS A 1 -38.31 -55.33 2.08
CA LYS A 1 -38.55 -53.86 2.00
C LYS A 1 -37.29 -53.03 2.34
N LEU A 2 -36.31 -53.58 3.07
CA LEU A 2 -35.03 -52.94 3.39
C LEU A 2 -34.06 -52.82 2.20
N ASP A 3 -34.01 -53.82 1.31
CA ASP A 3 -33.04 -53.86 0.20
C ASP A 3 -33.24 -52.75 -0.84
N LYS A 4 -34.48 -52.31 -1.05
CA LYS A 4 -34.79 -51.18 -1.94
C LYS A 4 -34.32 -49.84 -1.37
N ARG A 5 -34.32 -49.69 -0.03
CA ARG A 5 -33.79 -48.50 0.65
C ARG A 5 -32.26 -48.51 0.66
N LEU A 6 -31.65 -49.67 0.83
CA LEU A 6 -30.19 -49.83 0.80
C LEU A 6 -29.61 -49.53 -0.59
N ARG A 7 -30.25 -50.02 -1.66
CA ARG A 7 -29.85 -49.71 -3.05
C ARG A 7 -30.02 -48.23 -3.41
N LYS A 8 -31.02 -47.54 -2.86
CA LYS A 8 -31.18 -46.08 -3.05
C LYS A 8 -30.02 -45.33 -2.39
N LEU A 9 -29.64 -45.70 -1.17
CA LEU A 9 -28.51 -45.10 -0.45
C LEU A 9 -27.15 -45.36 -1.12
N GLN A 10 -26.91 -46.59 -1.59
CA GLN A 10 -25.67 -46.90 -2.34
C GLN A 10 -25.58 -46.13 -3.65
N LYS A 11 -26.71 -45.90 -4.34
CA LYS A 11 -26.74 -45.10 -5.58
C LYS A 11 -26.45 -43.62 -5.34
N THR A 12 -26.74 -43.10 -4.15
CA THR A 12 -26.37 -41.73 -3.75
C THR A 12 -24.91 -41.62 -3.31
N TYR A 13 -24.32 -42.70 -2.78
CA TYR A 13 -22.93 -42.72 -2.30
C TYR A 13 -21.89 -43.07 -3.37
N GLN A 14 -22.27 -43.78 -4.44
CA GLN A 14 -21.39 -44.14 -5.56
C GLN A 14 -21.50 -43.20 -6.77
N GLY A 15 -22.38 -42.19 -6.71
CA GLY A 15 -22.42 -41.10 -7.69
C GLY A 15 -21.25 -40.15 -7.44
N GLY A 16 -20.08 -40.51 -7.96
CA GLY A 16 -18.86 -39.74 -7.89
C GLY A 16 -19.06 -38.30 -8.36
N HIS A 17 -19.20 -37.38 -7.41
CA HIS A 17 -18.69 -36.03 -7.58
C HIS A 17 -17.18 -36.09 -7.42
N THR A 18 -16.46 -36.41 -8.50
CA THR A 18 -15.18 -35.76 -8.70
C THR A 18 -15.48 -34.27 -8.89
N PRO A 19 -15.08 -33.38 -7.96
CA PRO A 19 -15.10 -31.97 -8.26
C PRO A 19 -14.19 -31.73 -9.49
N PRO A 20 -14.61 -30.90 -10.46
CA PRO A 20 -13.73 -30.50 -11.55
C PRO A 20 -12.47 -29.83 -10.98
N PRO A 21 -11.33 -29.87 -11.68
CA PRO A 21 -10.08 -29.32 -11.17
C PRO A 21 -10.24 -27.81 -10.91
N THR A 22 -10.22 -27.42 -9.63
CA THR A 22 -10.35 -26.03 -9.17
C THR A 22 -9.08 -25.20 -9.39
N THR A 23 -8.29 -25.50 -10.41
CA THR A 23 -7.01 -24.82 -10.66
C THR A 23 -7.19 -23.38 -11.16
N THR A 24 -8.23 -23.11 -11.96
CA THR A 24 -8.44 -21.77 -12.55
C THR A 24 -8.70 -20.66 -11.52
N THR A 25 -9.34 -20.97 -10.38
CA THR A 25 -9.66 -19.97 -9.35
C THR A 25 -8.46 -19.64 -8.47
N ALA A 26 -7.61 -20.63 -8.19
CA ALA A 26 -6.42 -20.45 -7.35
C ALA A 26 -5.38 -19.55 -8.04
N ASP A 27 -5.16 -19.76 -9.34
CA ASP A 27 -4.23 -18.93 -10.13
C ASP A 27 -4.75 -17.50 -10.24
N SER A 28 -6.06 -17.32 -10.47
CA SER A 28 -6.69 -15.99 -10.53
C SER A 28 -6.58 -15.23 -9.20
N GLN A 29 -6.69 -15.91 -8.06
CA GLN A 29 -6.51 -15.30 -6.75
C GLN A 29 -5.04 -14.92 -6.49
N ALA A 30 -4.09 -15.77 -6.90
CA ALA A 30 -2.67 -15.48 -6.75
C ALA A 30 -2.27 -14.21 -7.54
N VAL A 31 -2.76 -14.07 -8.77
CA VAL A 31 -2.55 -12.86 -9.58
C VAL A 31 -3.15 -11.63 -8.88
N ALA A 32 -4.39 -11.71 -8.41
CA ALA A 32 -5.04 -10.58 -7.73
C ALA A 32 -4.31 -10.17 -6.44
N LEU A 33 -3.79 -11.12 -5.66
CA LEU A 33 -2.99 -10.83 -4.47
C LEU A 33 -1.63 -10.19 -4.83
N ALA A 34 -0.99 -10.65 -5.91
CA ALA A 34 0.25 -10.06 -6.40
C ALA A 34 0.04 -8.60 -6.85
N GLU A 35 -1.08 -8.30 -7.52
CA GLU A 35 -1.44 -6.92 -7.90
C GLU A 35 -1.66 -6.03 -6.66
N LEU A 36 -2.37 -6.53 -5.65
CA LEU A 36 -2.58 -5.79 -4.41
C LEU A 36 -1.28 -5.55 -3.67
N ARG A 37 -0.39 -6.55 -3.63
CA ARG A 37 0.94 -6.42 -3.06
C ARG A 37 1.77 -5.37 -3.81
N LYS A 38 1.73 -5.36 -5.15
CA LYS A 38 2.43 -4.34 -5.95
C LYS A 38 1.91 -2.92 -5.68
N LYS A 39 0.59 -2.76 -5.49
CA LYS A 39 -0.04 -1.44 -5.32
C LYS A 39 0.05 -0.89 -3.89
N TYR A 40 -0.15 -1.74 -2.89
CA TYR A 40 -0.26 -1.34 -1.48
C TYR A 40 0.90 -1.83 -0.61
N GLY A 41 1.81 -2.62 -1.16
CA GLY A 41 2.90 -3.27 -0.42
C GLY A 41 3.80 -2.27 0.30
N ASP A 42 4.33 -1.31 -0.45
CA ASP A 42 5.25 -0.29 0.10
C ASP A 42 4.57 0.54 1.20
N ALA A 43 3.30 0.89 1.02
CA ALA A 43 2.52 1.64 1.99
C ALA A 43 2.30 0.84 3.29
N LEU A 44 1.94 -0.44 3.16
CA LEU A 44 1.75 -1.33 4.31
C LEU A 44 3.07 -1.58 5.04
N GLN A 45 4.16 -1.80 4.30
CA GLN A 45 5.50 -1.96 4.88
C GLN A 45 5.91 -0.72 5.67
N PHE A 46 5.74 0.47 5.09
CA PHE A 46 6.02 1.73 5.77
C PHE A 46 5.22 1.87 7.08
N ILE A 47 3.92 1.57 7.04
CA ILE A 47 3.06 1.61 8.23
C ILE A 47 3.60 0.68 9.31
N VAL A 48 3.93 -0.56 8.95
CA VAL A 48 4.41 -1.55 9.91
C VAL A 48 5.71 -1.10 10.57
N GLU A 49 6.68 -0.63 9.76
CA GLU A 49 7.99 -0.19 10.24
C GLU A 49 7.91 1.04 11.15
N HIS A 50 7.06 2.02 10.81
CA HIS A 50 7.02 3.31 11.50
C HIS A 50 5.89 3.44 12.52
N SER A 51 5.00 2.45 12.62
CA SER A 51 3.88 2.47 13.58
C SER A 51 4.30 2.62 15.04
N PRO A 52 5.37 1.97 15.56
CA PRO A 52 5.73 2.08 16.97
C PRO A 52 6.13 3.51 17.34
N GLU A 53 6.92 4.16 16.48
CA GLU A 53 7.35 5.54 16.68
C GLU A 53 6.17 6.50 16.54
N ALA A 54 5.29 6.30 15.55
CA ALA A 54 4.09 7.10 15.39
C ALA A 54 3.17 7.01 16.62
N ILE A 55 2.98 5.82 17.20
CA ILE A 55 2.19 5.62 18.42
C ILE A 55 2.85 6.32 19.61
N ARG A 56 4.18 6.19 19.77
CA ARG A 56 4.94 6.85 20.83
C ARG A 56 4.79 8.37 20.76
N GLN A 57 4.98 8.95 19.57
CA GLN A 57 4.80 10.39 19.33
C GLN A 57 3.36 10.84 19.57
N THR A 58 2.38 10.05 19.14
CA THR A 58 0.95 10.34 19.36
C THR A 58 0.61 10.36 20.84
N ARG A 59 1.11 9.38 21.61
CA ARG A 59 0.93 9.30 23.06
C ARG A 59 1.49 10.54 23.76
N LEU A 60 2.69 10.99 23.38
CA LEU A 60 3.32 12.17 23.94
C LEU A 60 2.56 13.46 23.62
N LYS A 61 2.06 13.61 22.39
CA LYS A 61 1.44 14.87 21.92
C LYS A 61 -0.06 14.98 22.22
N LYS A 62 -0.78 13.85 22.21
CA LYS A 62 -2.26 13.81 22.24
C LYS A 62 -2.85 12.93 23.33
N GLY A 63 -2.00 12.25 24.12
CA GLY A 63 -2.44 11.38 25.20
C GLY A 63 -2.75 9.94 24.77
N GLU A 64 -3.15 9.13 25.75
CA GLU A 64 -3.26 7.68 25.63
C GLU A 64 -4.38 7.23 24.69
N ASP A 65 -5.54 7.88 24.72
CA ASP A 65 -6.70 7.43 23.95
C ASP A 65 -6.47 7.59 22.44
N ALA A 66 -5.84 8.69 22.02
CA ALA A 66 -5.43 8.90 20.64
C ALA A 66 -4.40 7.85 20.18
N ALA A 67 -3.46 7.49 21.06
CA ALA A 67 -2.46 6.47 20.78
C ALA A 67 -3.09 5.08 20.61
N LYS A 68 -4.06 4.71 21.46
CA LYS A 68 -4.83 3.46 21.34
C LYS A 68 -5.61 3.39 20.03
N HIS A 69 -6.23 4.49 19.61
CA HIS A 69 -6.97 4.52 18.34
C HIS A 69 -6.03 4.32 17.14
N LEU A 70 -4.88 5.01 17.14
CA LEU A 70 -3.86 4.80 16.10
C LEU A 70 -3.34 3.36 16.11
N GLN A 71 -3.07 2.81 17.30
CA GLN A 71 -2.63 1.43 17.46
C GLN A 71 -3.62 0.44 16.83
N ALA A 72 -4.93 0.60 17.08
CA ALA A 72 -5.96 -0.25 16.48
C ALA A 72 -5.95 -0.19 14.94
N HIS A 73 -5.76 1.00 14.35
CA HIS A 73 -5.62 1.13 12.90
C HIS A 73 -4.36 0.47 12.35
N THR A 74 -3.22 0.65 13.02
CA THR A 74 -1.95 0.03 12.59
C THR A 74 -1.96 -1.48 12.76
N SER A 75 -2.64 -2.02 13.78
CA SER A 75 -2.83 -3.46 13.95
C SER A 75 -3.63 -4.10 12.82
N ASN A 76 -4.68 -3.41 12.33
CA ASN A 76 -5.42 -3.87 11.16
C ASN A 76 -4.54 -3.86 9.90
N ALA A 77 -3.73 -2.81 9.71
CA ALA A 77 -2.79 -2.74 8.59
C ALA A 77 -1.74 -3.87 8.65
N PHE A 78 -1.26 -4.22 9.85
CA PHE A 78 -0.38 -5.37 10.05
C PHE A 78 -1.05 -6.69 9.63
N ALA A 79 -2.31 -6.91 10.01
CA ALA A 79 -3.06 -8.09 9.59
C ALA A 79 -3.22 -8.16 8.05
N TRP A 80 -3.50 -7.03 7.38
CA TRP A 80 -3.55 -6.98 5.92
C TRP A 80 -2.19 -7.25 5.27
N ALA A 81 -1.11 -6.74 5.86
CA ALA A 81 0.25 -7.02 5.38
C ALA A 81 0.58 -8.51 5.45
N MET A 82 0.19 -9.19 6.54
CA MET A 82 0.32 -10.65 6.66
C MET A 82 -0.54 -11.39 5.63
N GLN A 83 -1.78 -10.95 5.39
CA GLN A 83 -2.66 -11.56 4.37
C GLN A 83 -2.08 -11.45 2.96
N LEU A 84 -1.35 -10.38 2.65
CA LEU A 84 -0.64 -10.19 1.39
C LEU A 84 0.76 -10.86 1.34
N GLY A 85 1.19 -11.49 2.45
CA GLY A 85 2.49 -12.12 2.57
C GLY A 85 3.65 -11.13 2.52
N ILE A 86 3.44 -9.89 2.96
CA ILE A 86 4.51 -8.89 3.10
C ILE A 86 5.35 -9.27 4.31
N GLU A 87 6.67 -9.23 4.13
CA GLU A 87 7.61 -9.52 5.21
C GLU A 87 7.53 -8.39 6.25
N THR A 88 7.12 -8.76 7.46
CA THR A 88 7.14 -7.87 8.61
C THR A 88 8.12 -8.45 9.63
N PRO A 89 8.71 -7.63 10.51
CA PRO A 89 9.67 -8.12 11.52
C PRO A 89 9.12 -9.22 12.45
N HIS A 90 7.79 -9.40 12.48
CA HIS A 90 7.12 -10.42 13.27
C HIS A 90 6.38 -11.48 12.43
N SER A 91 6.51 -11.46 11.10
CA SER A 91 5.89 -12.44 10.22
C SER A 91 6.85 -13.61 9.98
N SER A 92 6.41 -14.82 10.31
CA SER A 92 7.09 -16.05 9.88
C SER A 92 7.04 -16.16 8.35
N LYS A 93 8.12 -16.62 7.72
CA LYS A 93 8.23 -16.91 6.26
C LYS A 93 7.31 -18.05 5.81
N GLY A 94 6.01 -17.88 5.99
CA GLY A 94 4.97 -18.80 5.56
C GLY A 94 4.31 -18.31 4.27
N PRO A 95 3.75 -19.21 3.46
CA PRO A 95 2.91 -18.81 2.34
C PRO A 95 1.71 -18.00 2.85
N PRO A 96 1.24 -16.99 2.09
CA PRO A 96 0.08 -16.20 2.48
C PRO A 96 -1.14 -17.12 2.64
N PRO A 97 -2.03 -16.82 3.61
CA PRO A 97 -3.23 -17.61 3.81
C PRO A 97 -4.11 -17.59 2.55
N ARG A 98 -4.72 -18.73 2.22
CA ARG A 98 -5.72 -18.79 1.14
C ARG A 98 -6.94 -17.99 1.58
N LEU A 99 -7.35 -17.04 0.75
CA LEU A 99 -8.52 -16.19 0.99
C LEU A 99 -9.69 -16.63 0.11
N ASP A 100 -10.87 -16.74 0.70
CA ASP A 100 -12.10 -16.92 -0.07
C ASP A 100 -12.36 -15.69 -0.96
N GLY A 101 -13.05 -15.86 -2.10
CA GLY A 101 -13.32 -14.75 -3.03
C GLY A 101 -13.99 -13.53 -2.37
N LYS A 102 -14.96 -13.76 -1.47
CA LYS A 102 -15.60 -12.68 -0.70
C LYS A 102 -14.64 -11.98 0.27
N ALA A 103 -13.67 -12.69 0.82
CA ALA A 103 -12.66 -12.12 1.71
C ALA A 103 -11.67 -11.27 0.91
N LEU A 104 -11.30 -11.71 -0.29
CA LEU A 104 -10.45 -10.96 -1.21
C LEU A 104 -11.09 -9.64 -1.65
N ASP A 105 -12.38 -9.64 -1.97
CA ASP A 105 -13.08 -8.41 -2.36
C ASP A 105 -13.17 -7.39 -1.22
N LYS A 106 -13.46 -7.86 0.00
CA LYS A 106 -13.41 -7.00 1.20
C LYS A 106 -12.00 -6.46 1.44
N LEU A 107 -10.97 -7.28 1.26
CA LEU A 107 -9.59 -6.84 1.40
C LEU A 107 -9.26 -5.74 0.39
N LYS A 108 -9.66 -5.89 -0.88
CA LYS A 108 -9.51 -4.86 -1.92
C LYS A 108 -10.14 -3.53 -1.50
N GLU A 109 -11.38 -3.59 -1.01
CA GLU A 109 -12.11 -2.40 -0.55
C GLU A 109 -11.39 -1.72 0.63
N TYR A 110 -11.02 -2.47 1.66
CA TYR A 110 -10.33 -1.92 2.81
C TYR A 110 -8.97 -1.32 2.46
N LEU A 111 -8.20 -1.98 1.60
CA LEU A 111 -6.91 -1.47 1.14
C LEU A 111 -7.08 -0.15 0.38
N ALA A 112 -8.07 -0.07 -0.51
CA ALA A 112 -8.34 1.14 -1.29
C ALA A 112 -8.76 2.33 -0.43
N THR A 113 -9.58 2.12 0.60
CA THR A 113 -10.13 3.22 1.41
C THR A 113 -9.20 3.64 2.57
N ARG A 114 -8.48 2.70 3.18
CA ARG A 114 -7.86 2.95 4.50
C ARG A 114 -6.34 3.04 4.49
N VAL A 115 -5.64 2.32 3.61
CA VAL A 115 -4.17 2.22 3.69
C VAL A 115 -3.50 3.58 3.59
N GLU A 116 -3.86 4.40 2.60
CA GLU A 116 -3.20 5.69 2.40
C GLU A 116 -3.51 6.70 3.53
N ASN A 117 -4.71 6.61 4.11
CA ASN A 117 -5.10 7.42 5.26
C ASN A 117 -4.27 7.06 6.50
N ILE A 118 -4.10 5.76 6.76
CA ILE A 118 -3.27 5.26 7.86
C ILE A 118 -1.81 5.62 7.61
N ARG A 119 -1.29 5.40 6.39
CA ARG A 119 0.09 5.76 5.99
C ARG A 119 0.35 7.25 6.23
N SER A 120 -0.53 8.11 5.75
CA SER A 120 -0.43 9.55 5.94
C SER A 120 -0.43 9.95 7.42
N HIS A 121 -1.26 9.29 8.25
CA HIS A 121 -1.28 9.57 9.69
C HIS A 121 0.02 9.12 10.36
N VAL A 122 0.51 7.92 10.07
CA VAL A 122 1.77 7.40 10.60
C VAL A 122 2.94 8.29 10.17
N MET A 123 3.00 8.67 8.90
CA MET A 123 4.05 9.52 8.35
C MET A 123 4.07 10.90 9.01
N LYS A 124 2.91 11.54 9.22
CA LYS A 124 2.81 12.81 9.96
C LYS A 124 3.40 12.74 11.36
N GLN A 125 3.33 11.59 12.03
CA GLN A 125 3.82 11.44 13.40
C GLN A 125 5.28 11.00 13.47
N ALA A 126 5.70 10.06 12.62
CA ALA A 126 7.04 9.47 12.67
C ALA A 126 8.07 10.14 11.74
N LYS A 127 7.63 10.68 10.59
CA LYS A 127 8.49 11.22 9.53
C LYS A 127 7.88 12.51 8.97
N TYR A 128 7.78 13.53 9.81
CA TYR A 128 7.11 14.79 9.47
C TYR A 128 7.74 15.48 8.25
N ASP A 129 9.06 15.50 8.13
CA ASP A 129 9.75 16.14 7.01
C ASP A 129 9.45 15.44 5.67
N GLN A 130 9.44 14.11 5.68
CA GLN A 130 9.05 13.32 4.51
C GLN A 130 7.58 13.57 4.13
N PHE A 131 6.70 13.68 5.12
CA PHE A 131 5.30 14.06 4.87
C PHE A 131 5.22 15.42 4.18
N LEU A 132 5.95 16.43 4.65
CA LEU A 132 5.96 17.76 4.03
C LEU A 132 6.48 17.70 2.59
N GLN A 133 7.58 16.98 2.34
CA GLN A 133 8.14 16.81 0.99
C GLN A 133 7.14 16.15 0.03
N GLU A 134 6.47 15.07 0.44
CA GLU A 134 5.46 14.42 -0.40
C GLU A 134 4.27 15.35 -0.70
N ASN A 135 3.87 16.20 0.27
CA ASN A 135 2.77 17.14 0.05
C ASN A 135 3.18 18.32 -0.84
N LEU A 136 4.40 18.82 -0.71
CA LEU A 136 4.96 19.84 -1.59
C LEU A 136 5.02 19.31 -3.03
N ALA A 137 5.56 18.11 -3.25
CA ALA A 137 5.58 17.47 -4.57
C ALA A 137 4.16 17.33 -5.17
N LYS A 138 3.19 16.88 -4.37
CA LYS A 138 1.77 16.79 -4.80
C LYS A 138 1.17 18.14 -5.16
N MET A 139 1.52 19.22 -4.44
CA MET A 139 1.06 20.57 -4.76
C MET A 139 1.74 21.11 -6.02
N GLU A 140 3.04 20.87 -6.18
CA GLU A 140 3.77 21.20 -7.40
C GLU A 140 3.11 20.51 -8.60
N ASP A 141 2.85 19.21 -8.54
CA ASP A 141 2.22 18.48 -9.65
C ASP A 141 0.81 18.99 -10.00
N ARG A 142 0.06 19.53 -9.04
CA ARG A 142 -1.26 20.15 -9.28
C ARG A 142 -1.16 21.56 -9.86
N THR A 143 -0.20 22.34 -9.38
CA THR A 143 0.00 23.74 -9.80
C THR A 143 0.72 23.82 -11.14
N LYS A 144 1.59 22.85 -11.44
CA LYS A 144 2.37 22.76 -12.67
C LYS A 144 1.53 22.98 -13.94
N PRO A 145 0.44 22.22 -14.20
CA PRO A 145 -0.38 22.41 -15.39
C PRO A 145 -1.12 23.75 -15.41
N ALA A 146 -1.55 24.27 -14.25
CA ALA A 146 -2.26 25.55 -14.15
C ALA A 146 -1.33 26.73 -14.46
N VAL A 147 -0.10 26.70 -13.94
CA VAL A 147 0.95 27.69 -14.26
C VAL A 147 1.27 27.62 -15.74
N MET A 148 1.43 26.43 -16.32
CA MET A 148 1.65 26.28 -17.75
C MET A 148 0.53 26.89 -18.59
N LEU A 149 -0.73 26.65 -18.23
CA LEU A 149 -1.88 27.24 -18.93
C LEU A 149 -1.93 28.78 -18.83
N ALA A 150 -1.46 29.36 -17.72
CA ALA A 150 -1.40 30.80 -17.53
C ALA A 150 -0.24 31.48 -18.29
N LEU A 151 0.80 30.72 -18.66
CA LEU A 151 1.93 31.25 -19.43
C LEU A 151 1.58 31.44 -20.91
N SER A 152 2.21 32.44 -21.54
CA SER A 152 2.09 32.63 -22.99
C SER A 152 2.70 31.45 -23.76
N LYS A 153 2.14 31.12 -24.94
CA LYS A 153 2.61 30.01 -25.80
C LYS A 153 4.10 30.11 -26.14
N SER A 154 4.65 31.32 -26.29
CA SER A 154 6.08 31.54 -26.54
C SER A 154 6.94 31.15 -25.33
N THR A 155 6.48 31.47 -24.12
CA THR A 155 7.15 31.12 -22.87
C THR A 155 7.09 29.62 -22.59
N GLN A 156 5.93 28.99 -22.82
CA GLN A 156 5.76 27.53 -22.72
C GLN A 156 6.75 26.79 -23.64
N ARG A 157 6.88 27.21 -24.91
CA ARG A 157 7.82 26.60 -25.87
C ARG A 157 9.27 26.77 -25.45
N ARG A 158 9.63 27.91 -24.83
CA ARG A 158 10.99 28.14 -24.33
C ARG A 158 11.32 27.23 -23.16
N LEU A 159 10.42 27.15 -22.18
CA LEU A 159 10.58 26.27 -21.01
C LEU A 159 10.68 24.79 -21.38
N LYS A 160 9.89 24.32 -22.36
CA LYS A 160 10.00 22.95 -22.90
C LYS A 160 11.32 22.71 -23.63
N ARG A 161 11.79 23.68 -24.42
CA ARG A 161 13.05 23.58 -25.17
C ARG A 161 14.26 23.49 -24.25
N ASP A 162 14.26 24.27 -23.17
CA ASP A 162 15.38 24.35 -22.23
C ASP A 162 15.44 23.14 -21.28
N GLY A 163 14.55 22.15 -21.44
CA GLY A 163 14.47 20.97 -20.58
C GLY A 163 14.03 21.28 -19.14
N LEU A 164 13.63 22.52 -18.87
CA LEU A 164 13.18 22.97 -17.55
C LEU A 164 11.76 22.48 -17.23
N TRP A 165 11.07 21.98 -18.26
CA TRP A 165 9.71 21.46 -18.19
C TRP A 165 9.57 20.26 -19.14
N ASP A 166 9.41 19.06 -18.58
CA ASP A 166 9.09 17.86 -19.33
C ASP A 166 7.78 17.25 -18.80
N GLU A 167 6.79 17.11 -19.68
CA GLU A 167 5.47 16.55 -19.36
C GLU A 167 5.52 15.04 -19.10
N THR A 168 6.66 14.38 -19.38
CA THR A 168 6.85 12.93 -19.23
C THR A 168 7.60 12.52 -17.96
N THR A 169 8.13 13.46 -17.17
CA THR A 169 8.89 13.12 -15.95
C THR A 169 7.95 12.75 -14.81
N THR A 170 7.51 11.50 -14.81
CA THR A 170 7.02 10.84 -13.59
C THR A 170 8.23 10.67 -12.68
N HIS A 171 8.26 11.43 -11.59
CA HIS A 171 9.36 11.57 -10.65
C HIS A 171 10.03 10.22 -10.29
N GLN A 172 11.18 9.91 -10.91
CA GLN A 172 12.17 8.99 -10.36
C GLN A 172 13.42 9.81 -10.03
N SER A 173 13.71 9.90 -8.74
CA SER A 173 14.85 10.59 -8.11
C SER A 173 14.89 12.12 -8.28
N TYR A 174 14.53 12.83 -7.21
CA TYR A 174 15.06 14.16 -6.98
C TYR A 174 15.98 14.10 -5.76
N PHE A 175 17.24 14.45 -6.01
CA PHE A 175 18.03 15.31 -5.15
C PHE A 175 18.40 14.78 -3.75
N THR A 176 19.57 14.14 -3.65
CA THR A 176 20.38 14.25 -2.43
C THR A 176 21.24 15.52 -2.55
N PRO A 177 20.98 16.59 -1.78
CA PRO A 177 21.95 17.66 -1.68
C PRO A 177 23.07 17.19 -0.75
N SER A 178 24.21 16.82 -1.32
CA SER A 178 25.48 16.68 -0.60
C SER A 178 25.87 18.05 -0.06
N TYR A 179 25.44 18.35 1.17
CA TYR A 179 25.96 19.43 1.97
C TYR A 179 27.12 18.91 2.82
N GLU A 180 28.24 18.56 2.19
CA GLU A 180 29.53 18.61 2.87
C GLU A 180 30.31 19.82 2.35
N LYS A 181 30.22 20.85 3.18
CA LYS A 181 30.91 22.12 3.06
C LYS A 181 32.41 21.87 2.92
N ALA A 182 32.96 22.35 1.82
CA ALA A 182 34.26 22.97 1.81
C ALA A 182 34.31 24.04 2.92
N ILE A 183 35.01 23.73 4.01
CA ILE A 183 35.60 24.76 4.87
C ILE A 183 36.98 25.03 4.28
N ILE A 184 36.99 26.05 3.44
CA ILE A 184 38.17 26.70 2.90
C ILE A 184 38.95 27.29 4.08
N GLY A 185 40.22 26.91 4.17
CA GLY A 185 41.19 27.60 5.02
C GLY A 185 41.35 29.06 4.60
N ILE A 186 41.44 29.91 5.60
CA ILE A 186 41.89 31.31 5.51
C ILE A 186 42.89 31.47 6.67
N PRO A 187 44.04 32.13 6.43
CA PRO A 187 45.36 31.74 6.92
C PRO A 187 45.63 31.96 8.42
#